data_AF-A0A6J4RE81-F1
#
_entry.id   AF-A0A6J4RE81-F1
#
_cell.length_a   1.000
_cell.length_b   1.000
_cell.length_c   1.000
_cell.angle_alpha   90.00
_cell.angle_beta   90.00
_cell.angle_gamma   90.00
#
_symmetry.space_group_name_H-M   'P 1'
#
loop_
_entity.id
_entity.type
_entity.pdbx_description
1 polymer ?
#
loop_
_entity_poly.entity_id
_entity_poly.type
_entity_poly.pdbx_seq_one_letter_code
_entity_poly.pdbx_strand_id
1 'polypeptide(L)'
;MAESPGGPDDKNFVLLGIKYEAAILGGVGEVALARVEEQIQAEVGDSSWKSHPMIVRGRNAVRAEHGLGPLGEPPRQSTKDAGPGRRSVWRRLLGG
;
A
#
# COMPACT_ATOMS: atom_id res chain seq x y z
N MET A 1 9.82 25.80 -0.01
CA MET A 1 9.82 24.88 1.15
C MET A 1 10.15 23.51 0.60
N ALA A 2 11.40 23.06 0.77
CA ALA A 2 11.81 21.74 0.31
C ALA A 2 11.20 20.71 1.27
N GLU A 3 10.52 19.71 0.72
CA GLU A 3 10.09 18.53 1.47
C GLU A 3 11.35 17.91 2.08
N SER A 4 11.49 17.93 3.41
CA SER A 4 12.53 17.16 4.07
C SER A 4 12.38 15.71 3.63
N PRO A 5 13.40 15.09 3.00
CA PRO A 5 13.30 13.70 2.61
C PRO A 5 13.02 12.89 3.87
N GLY A 6 11.92 12.14 3.85
CA GLY A 6 11.38 11.43 5.01
C GLY A 6 12.47 10.74 5.81
N GLY A 7 12.40 10.90 7.13
CA GLY A 7 13.41 10.44 8.07
C GLY A 7 13.63 8.94 7.99
N PRO A 8 14.72 8.42 8.58
CA PRO A 8 14.96 6.97 8.68
C PRO A 8 13.75 6.23 9.29
N ASP A 9 13.08 6.87 10.26
CA ASP A 9 11.88 6.32 10.91
C ASP A 9 10.69 6.21 9.94
N ASP A 10 10.50 7.20 9.06
CA ASP A 10 9.42 7.17 8.05
C ASP A 10 9.58 5.99 7.09
N LYS A 11 10.81 5.74 6.64
CA LYS A 11 11.12 4.60 5.75
C LYS A 11 10.91 3.27 6.48
N ASN A 12 11.30 3.21 7.75
CA ASN A 12 11.12 2.02 8.56
C ASN A 12 9.64 1.69 8.74
N PHE A 13 8.80 2.68 9.02
CA PHE A 13 7.35 2.51 9.11
C PHE A 13 6.71 2.09 7.78
N VAL A 14 7.21 2.56 6.64
CA VAL A 14 6.77 2.04 5.33
C VAL A 14 7.11 0.55 5.19
N LEU A 15 8.34 0.15 5.54
CA LEU A 15 8.76 -1.26 5.46
C LEU A 15 7.96 -2.17 6.40
N LEU A 16 7.66 -1.70 7.60
CA LEU A 16 6.78 -2.39 8.54
C LEU A 16 5.38 -2.61 7.97
N GLY A 17 4.81 -1.59 7.31
CA GLY A 17 3.52 -1.71 6.63
C GLY A 17 3.54 -2.72 5.48
N ILE A 18 4.62 -2.72 4.69
CA ILE A 18 4.84 -3.72 3.62
C ILE A 18 4.88 -5.13 4.22
N LYS A 19 5.71 -5.33 5.26
CA LYS A 19 5.88 -6.63 5.93
C LYS A 19 4.55 -7.17 6.45
N TYR A 20 3.74 -6.32 7.07
CA TYR A 20 2.44 -6.70 7.61
C TYR A 20 1.44 -7.11 6.53
N GLU A 21 1.27 -6.30 5.48
CA GLU A 21 0.30 -6.62 4.44
C GLU A 21 0.75 -7.82 3.60
N ALA A 22 2.05 -7.95 3.32
CA ALA A 22 2.61 -9.12 2.65
C ALA A 22 2.39 -10.39 3.47
N ALA A 23 2.52 -10.32 4.80
CA ALA A 23 2.20 -11.42 5.69
C ALA A 23 0.71 -11.83 5.58
N ILE A 24 -0.22 -10.87 5.59
CA ILE A 24 -1.66 -11.12 5.42
C ILE A 24 -1.94 -11.79 4.07
N LEU A 25 -1.48 -11.20 2.97
CA LEU A 25 -1.79 -11.68 1.62
C LEU A 25 -1.04 -12.97 1.27
N GLY A 26 0.14 -13.17 1.86
CA GLY A 26 0.93 -14.40 1.75
C GLY A 26 0.38 -15.55 2.60
N GLY A 27 -0.66 -15.33 3.41
CA GLY A 27 -1.28 -16.36 4.23
C GLY A 27 -0.34 -16.92 5.30
N VAL A 28 0.55 -16.09 5.86
CA VAL A 28 1.39 -16.55 6.97
C VAL A 28 0.51 -16.89 8.16
N GLY A 29 0.84 -17.96 8.87
CA GLY A 29 0.05 -18.40 10.03
C GLY A 29 -0.06 -17.31 11.11
N GLU A 30 -1.13 -17.38 11.91
CA GLU A 30 -1.48 -16.36 12.91
C GLU A 30 -0.31 -16.03 13.87
N VAL A 31 0.47 -17.03 14.26
CA VAL A 31 1.66 -16.84 15.12
C VAL A 31 2.72 -15.95 14.48
N ALA A 32 2.94 -16.11 13.17
CA ALA A 32 3.90 -15.29 12.44
C ALA A 32 3.36 -13.87 12.26
N LEU A 33 2.07 -13.72 11.98
CA LEU A 33 1.43 -12.41 11.86
C LEU A 33 1.47 -11.64 13.19
N ALA A 34 1.19 -12.31 14.31
CA ALA A 34 1.26 -11.73 15.65
C ALA A 34 2.65 -11.17 15.96
N ARG A 35 3.74 -11.88 15.59
CA ARG A 35 5.11 -11.37 15.76
C ARG A 35 5.39 -10.12 14.93
N VAL A 36 4.77 -10.00 13.76
CA VAL A 36 4.86 -8.76 12.96
C VAL A 36 4.10 -7.63 13.65
N GLU A 37 2.91 -7.89 14.18
CA GLU A 37 2.16 -6.88 14.94
C GLU A 37 2.93 -6.42 16.19
N GLU A 38 3.50 -7.35 16.96
CA GLU A 38 4.34 -7.06 18.13
C GLU A 38 5.54 -6.18 17.79
N GLN A 39 6.24 -6.49 16.68
CA GLN A 39 7.34 -5.66 16.20
C GLN A 39 6.86 -4.24 15.88
N ILE A 40 5.73 -4.10 15.18
CA ILE A 40 5.20 -2.79 14.81
C ILE A 40 4.80 -1.99 16.05
N GLN A 41 4.16 -2.63 17.03
CA GLN A 41 3.81 -1.98 18.30
C GLN A 41 5.04 -1.50 19.07
N ALA A 42 6.12 -2.29 19.07
CA ALA A 42 7.37 -1.89 19.72
C ALA A 42 8.04 -0.67 19.07
N GLU A 43 7.90 -0.53 17.75
CA GLU A 43 8.55 0.55 16.98
C GLU A 43 7.69 1.82 16.83
N VAL A 44 6.37 1.67 16.68
CA VAL A 44 5.43 2.79 16.41
C VAL A 44 4.68 3.24 17.66
N GLY A 45 4.60 2.39 18.68
CA GLY A 45 3.73 2.60 19.84
C GLY A 45 2.30 2.08 19.63
N ASP A 46 1.58 1.95 20.73
CA ASP A 46 0.45 1.04 20.79
C ASP A 46 -0.86 1.55 20.14
N SER A 47 -1.64 0.59 19.63
CA SER A 47 -3.00 0.66 19.06
C SER A 47 -3.28 1.57 17.83
N SER A 48 -2.51 2.64 17.61
CA SER A 48 -2.75 3.60 16.50
C SER A 48 -1.93 3.33 15.23
N TRP A 49 -1.01 2.37 15.27
CA TRP A 49 -0.12 2.08 14.15
C TRP A 49 -0.88 1.71 12.86
N LYS A 50 -2.05 1.06 12.96
CA LYS A 50 -2.88 0.65 11.81
C LYS A 50 -3.39 1.83 10.98
N SER A 51 -3.52 3.01 11.57
CA SER A 51 -3.88 4.27 10.91
C SER A 51 -2.67 5.18 10.68
N HIS A 52 -1.46 4.78 11.08
CA HIS A 52 -0.26 5.57 10.88
C HIS A 52 -0.01 5.78 9.38
N PRO A 53 0.15 7.03 8.89
CA PRO A 53 0.21 7.31 7.44
C PRO A 53 1.29 6.53 6.70
N MET A 54 2.47 6.38 7.30
CA MET A 54 3.58 5.64 6.68
C MET A 54 3.34 4.13 6.66
N ILE A 55 2.70 3.57 7.69
CA ILE A 55 2.32 2.15 7.71
C ILE A 55 1.26 1.90 6.64
N VAL A 56 0.21 2.72 6.61
CA VAL A 56 -0.86 2.65 5.60
C VAL A 56 -0.28 2.75 4.19
N ARG A 57 0.69 3.64 3.96
CA ARG A 57 1.40 3.76 2.68
C ARG A 57 2.09 2.45 2.29
N GLY A 58 2.83 1.83 3.21
CA GLY A 58 3.49 0.54 2.97
C GLY A 58 2.50 -0.58 2.64
N ARG A 59 1.41 -0.66 3.41
CA ARG A 59 0.33 -1.63 3.17
C ARG A 59 -0.32 -1.42 1.80
N ASN A 60 -0.60 -0.17 1.43
CA ASN A 60 -1.19 0.16 0.14
C ASN A 60 -0.27 -0.16 -1.05
N ALA A 61 1.05 -0.10 -0.88
CA ALA A 61 2.00 -0.54 -1.91
C ALA A 61 1.81 -2.04 -2.24
N VAL A 62 1.76 -2.88 -1.21
CA VAL A 62 1.51 -4.33 -1.37
C VAL A 62 0.13 -4.57 -1.97
N ARG A 63 -0.91 -3.89 -1.47
CA ARG A 63 -2.28 -4.03 -2.00
C ARG A 63 -2.37 -3.69 -3.48
N ALA A 64 -1.68 -2.64 -3.92
CA ALA A 64 -1.66 -2.23 -5.32
C ALA A 64 -1.04 -3.30 -6.23
N GLU A 65 0.06 -3.93 -5.79
CA GLU A 65 0.67 -5.07 -6.49
C GLU A 65 -0.29 -6.26 -6.62
N HIS A 66 -1.16 -6.45 -5.63
CA HIS A 66 -2.18 -7.50 -5.62
C HIS A 66 -3.54 -7.08 -6.22
N GLY A 67 -3.65 -5.89 -6.81
CA GLY A 67 -4.89 -5.39 -7.43
C GLY A 67 -6.02 -5.05 -6.43
N LEU A 68 -5.69 -4.88 -5.15
CA LEU A 68 -6.62 -4.53 -4.09
C LEU A 68 -6.74 -3.01 -3.92
N GLY A 69 -7.93 -2.53 -3.53
CA GLY A 69 -8.17 -1.11 -3.25
C GLY A 69 -7.40 -0.60 -2.02
N PRO A 70 -7.03 0.69 -1.97
CA PRO A 70 -6.26 1.26 -0.88
C PRO A 70 -7.05 1.31 0.42
N LEU A 71 -6.35 1.21 1.54
CA LEU A 71 -6.85 1.41 2.90
C LEU A 71 -6.88 2.90 3.24
N GLY A 72 -7.88 3.31 4.01
CA GLY A 72 -8.01 4.67 4.53
C GLY A 72 -8.63 5.69 3.56
N GLU A 73 -8.78 5.34 2.28
CA GLU A 73 -9.64 6.09 1.36
C GLU A 73 -11.07 5.53 1.42
N PRO A 74 -12.12 6.40 1.40
CA PRO A 74 -13.46 5.91 1.08
C PRO A 74 -13.38 5.23 -0.29
N PRO A 75 -14.05 4.08 -0.48
CA PRO A 75 -14.01 3.38 -1.76
C PRO A 75 -14.39 4.38 -2.83
N ARG A 76 -13.44 4.71 -3.72
CA ARG A 76 -13.76 5.49 -4.92
C ARG A 76 -14.86 4.70 -5.58
N GLN A 77 -16.07 5.24 -5.55
CA GLN A 77 -17.17 4.74 -6.35
C GLN A 77 -16.58 4.58 -7.73
N SER A 78 -16.51 3.34 -8.20
CA SER A 78 -16.15 3.07 -9.57
C SER A 78 -17.23 3.74 -10.40
N THR A 79 -16.98 4.98 -10.83
CA THR A 79 -17.66 5.55 -11.96
C THR A 79 -17.17 4.74 -13.16
N LYS A 80 -17.74 3.54 -13.32
CA LYS A 80 -17.92 2.93 -14.64
C LYS A 80 -18.83 3.86 -15.42
N ASP A 81 -18.33 5.02 -15.82
CA ASP A 81 -18.93 5.92 -16.81
C ASP A 81 -17.99 7.10 -17.07
N ALA A 82 -17.01 6.86 -17.94
CA ALA A 82 -16.33 7.92 -18.68
C ALA A 82 -15.78 7.37 -20.02
N GLY A 83 -16.69 6.97 -20.91
CA GLY A 83 -16.53 7.09 -22.38
C GLY A 83 -15.58 6.14 -23.13
N PRO A 84 -15.93 5.69 -24.36
CA PRO A 84 -15.05 4.89 -25.21
C PRO A 84 -13.96 5.78 -25.82
N GLY A 85 -12.86 5.99 -25.10
CA GLY A 85 -11.93 7.07 -25.45
C GLY A 85 -10.46 6.84 -25.16
N ARG A 86 -9.95 5.60 -25.04
CA ARG A 86 -8.50 5.34 -25.08
C ARG A 86 -8.19 4.16 -25.99
N ARG A 87 -8.37 4.41 -27.29
CA ARG A 87 -7.85 3.56 -28.36
C ARG A 87 -6.32 3.56 -28.29
N SER A 88 -5.78 2.40 -27.94
CA SER A 88 -4.45 1.85 -28.22
C SER A 88 -3.53 2.73 -29.09
N VAL A 89 -2.68 3.54 -28.47
CA VAL A 89 -1.60 4.30 -29.14
C VAL A 89 -0.48 3.37 -29.64
N TRP A 90 -0.45 2.11 -29.19
CA TRP A 90 0.56 1.10 -29.51
C TRP A 90 0.43 0.45 -30.90
N ARG A 91 -0.56 0.83 -31.71
CA ARG A 91 -0.86 0.16 -32.99
C ARG A 91 -0.49 0.98 -34.24
N ARG A 92 0.42 1.95 -34.12
CA ARG A 92 0.79 2.86 -35.22
C ARG A 92 2.30 2.98 -35.44
N LEU A 93 3.04 1.89 -35.28
CA LEU A 93 4.48 1.82 -35.63
C LEU A 93 4.86 0.62 -36.52
N LEU A 94 3.91 -0.22 -36.95
CA LEU A 94 4.19 -1.42 -37.77
C LEU A 94 3.11 -1.68 -38.84
N GLY A 95 2.70 -0.67 -39.59
CA GLY A 95 1.82 -0.90 -40.75
C GLY A 95 1.25 0.38 -41.34
N GLY A 96 1.72 0.72 -42.54
CA GLY A 96 1.29 1.87 -43.34
C GLY A 96 2.45 2.42 -44.14
#